data_AF-A0A7Y2K2M8-F1
#
_entry.id   AF-A0A7Y2K2M8-F1
#
_cell.length_a   1.000
_cell.length_b   1.000
_cell.length_c   1.000
_cell.angle_alpha   90.00
_cell.angle_beta   90.00
_cell.angle_gamma   90.00
#
_symmetry.space_group_name_H-M   'P 1'
#
loop_
_entity.id
_entity.type
_entity.pdbx_description
1 polymer ?
#
loop_
_entity_poly.entity_id
_entity_poly.type
_entity_poly.pdbx_seq_one_letter_code
_entity_poly.pdbx_strand_id
1 'polypeptide(L)'
;MLKHISMGVICLLAGAASAATIYKCTEGGKVSYNDRPCGATAVVLAAPSAPGDPAATAEAVERIARERALLQGIEKERAARAEQQAGEAERSQRAAALERRRCDKLRLQRKWADEDIARAGRDEAERARLKARRQGEALAVECPA
;
A
#
# COMPACT_ATOMS: atom_id res chain seq x y z
N MET A 1 -6.90 18.40 -51.47
CA MET A 1 -6.58 16.97 -51.23
C MET A 1 -5.08 16.66 -51.18
N LEU A 2 -4.18 17.60 -51.54
CA LEU A 2 -2.72 17.42 -51.51
C LEU A 2 -2.05 17.64 -50.14
N LYS A 3 -2.80 18.07 -49.12
CA LYS A 3 -2.25 18.47 -47.80
C LYS A 3 -2.17 17.34 -46.77
N HIS A 4 -2.89 16.23 -46.97
CA HIS A 4 -2.88 15.08 -46.04
C HIS A 4 -1.84 14.01 -46.40
N ILE A 5 -1.27 14.07 -47.60
CA ILE A 5 -0.21 13.14 -48.03
C ILE A 5 1.11 13.47 -47.31
N SER A 6 1.30 14.72 -46.86
CA SER A 6 2.56 15.16 -46.26
C SER A 6 2.77 14.76 -44.79
N MET A 7 1.73 14.27 -44.09
CA MET A 7 1.83 13.88 -42.67
C MET A 7 1.96 12.36 -42.47
N GLY A 8 1.67 11.55 -43.49
CA GLY A 8 1.86 10.09 -43.44
C GLY A 8 3.30 9.63 -43.75
N VAL A 9 4.06 10.44 -44.50
CA VAL A 9 5.42 10.07 -44.95
C VAL A 9 6.48 10.28 -43.85
N ILE A 10 6.23 11.16 -42.87
CA ILE A 10 7.22 11.51 -41.83
C ILE A 10 7.33 10.42 -40.74
N CYS A 11 6.28 9.62 -40.50
CA CYS A 11 6.33 8.54 -39.50
C CYS A 11 7.05 7.27 -39.95
N LEU A 12 7.32 7.08 -41.26
CA LEU A 12 7.99 5.88 -41.77
C LEU A 12 9.53 5.92 -41.66
N LEU A 13 10.11 7.06 -41.28
CA LEU A 13 11.57 7.24 -41.16
C LEU A 13 12.11 6.95 -39.74
N ALA A 14 11.26 6.69 -38.75
CA ALA A 14 11.68 6.42 -37.37
C ALA A 14 12.02 4.94 -37.08
N GLY A 15 11.90 4.05 -38.08
CA GLY A 15 12.06 2.59 -37.91
C GLY A 15 13.48 2.05 -38.04
N ALA A 16 14.50 2.87 -38.29
CA ALA A 16 15.88 2.42 -38.35
C ALA A 16 16.53 2.48 -36.95
N ALA A 17 16.06 1.64 -36.03
CA ALA A 17 16.86 1.25 -34.87
C ALA A 17 18.00 0.35 -35.38
N SER A 18 19.01 0.96 -35.99
CA SER A 18 20.26 0.26 -36.31
C SER A 18 20.84 -0.28 -35.01
N ALA A 19 21.20 -1.55 -34.96
CA ALA A 19 22.02 -2.12 -33.90
C ALA A 19 23.21 -1.18 -33.67
N ALA A 20 23.19 -0.44 -32.54
CA ALA A 20 24.14 0.62 -32.29
C ALA A 20 25.52 -0.03 -32.10
N THR A 21 26.33 0.05 -33.16
CA THR A 21 27.70 -0.45 -33.13
C THR A 21 28.52 0.59 -32.40
N ILE A 22 28.97 0.28 -31.18
CA ILE A 22 29.80 1.19 -30.40
C ILE A 22 31.25 1.04 -30.88
N TYR A 23 31.86 2.12 -31.33
CA TYR A 23 33.25 2.16 -31.72
C TYR A 23 34.08 2.74 -30.58
N LYS A 24 35.12 2.01 -30.16
CA LYS A 24 36.17 2.49 -29.27
C LYS A 24 37.28 3.13 -30.10
N CYS A 25 37.59 4.37 -29.77
CA CYS A 25 38.55 5.20 -30.49
C CYS A 25 39.69 5.59 -29.56
N THR A 26 40.93 5.48 -30.03
CA THR A 26 42.11 5.90 -29.26
C THR A 26 42.94 6.87 -30.09
N GLU A 27 42.91 8.14 -29.72
CA GLU A 27 43.65 9.21 -30.40
C GLU A 27 44.36 10.10 -29.36
N GLY A 28 45.65 10.37 -29.57
CA GLY A 28 46.43 11.24 -28.68
C GLY A 28 46.48 10.80 -27.21
N GLY A 29 46.33 9.49 -26.93
CA GLY A 29 46.28 8.96 -25.57
C GLY A 29 44.92 9.04 -24.88
N LYS A 30 43.87 9.56 -25.56
CA LYS A 30 42.50 9.64 -25.04
C LYS A 30 41.61 8.57 -25.66
N VAL A 31 40.80 7.91 -24.83
CA VAL A 31 39.79 6.93 -25.28
C VAL A 31 38.43 7.61 -25.37
N SER A 32 37.77 7.50 -26.52
CA SER A 32 36.39 7.96 -26.72
C SER A 32 35.53 6.83 -27.30
N TYR A 33 34.23 6.85 -26.98
CA TYR A 33 33.26 5.88 -27.47
C TYR A 33 32.23 6.62 -28.31
N ASN A 34 32.02 6.19 -29.55
CA ASN A 34 31.14 6.86 -30.49
C ASN A 34 30.28 5.84 -31.24
N ASP A 35 29.09 6.28 -31.66
CA ASP A 35 28.17 5.47 -32.48
C ASP A 35 28.53 5.52 -33.98
N ARG A 36 29.61 6.24 -34.33
CA ARG A 36 30.16 6.34 -35.69
C ARG A 36 31.67 6.07 -35.65
N PRO A 37 32.25 5.48 -36.71
CA PRO A 37 33.69 5.26 -36.78
C PRO A 37 34.45 6.60 -36.77
N CYS A 38 35.43 6.72 -35.89
CA CYS A 38 36.23 7.94 -35.69
C CYS A 38 37.48 8.03 -36.57
N GLY A 39 37.78 7.01 -37.39
CA GLY A 39 38.98 6.98 -38.24
C GLY A 39 39.60 5.58 -38.33
N ALA A 40 40.85 5.50 -38.82
CA ALA A 40 41.54 4.23 -39.05
C ALA A 40 41.86 3.43 -37.77
N THR A 41 41.76 4.05 -36.59
CA THR A 41 41.99 3.41 -35.27
C THR A 41 40.69 2.98 -34.58
N ALA A 42 39.55 3.08 -35.26
CA ALA A 42 38.26 2.69 -34.70
C ALA A 42 38.19 1.17 -34.50
N VAL A 43 37.99 0.74 -33.25
CA VAL A 43 37.76 -0.66 -32.89
C VAL A 43 36.27 -0.86 -32.61
N VAL A 44 35.63 -1.73 -33.40
CA VAL A 44 34.24 -2.13 -33.17
C VAL A 44 34.15 -2.92 -31.87
N LEU A 45 33.31 -2.47 -30.94
CA LEU A 45 32.90 -3.28 -29.79
C LEU A 45 31.72 -4.14 -30.22
N ALA A 46 31.92 -5.45 -30.24
CA ALA A 46 30.81 -6.38 -30.42
C ALA A 46 29.89 -6.27 -29.20
N ALA A 47 28.63 -5.90 -29.43
CA ALA A 47 27.61 -6.13 -28.43
C ALA A 47 27.52 -7.64 -28.18
N PRO A 48 27.40 -8.10 -26.92
CA PRO A 48 27.20 -9.51 -26.66
C PRO A 48 25.96 -9.98 -27.43
N SER A 49 26.09 -11.08 -28.16
CA SER A 49 24.95 -11.69 -28.84
C SER A 49 23.88 -12.02 -27.79
N ALA A 50 22.62 -11.70 -28.09
CA ALA A 50 21.51 -12.20 -27.31
C ALA A 50 21.65 -13.73 -27.18
N PRO A 51 21.39 -14.33 -25.99
CA PRO A 51 21.57 -15.76 -25.80
C PRO A 51 20.79 -16.53 -26.88
N GLY A 52 21.54 -17.18 -27.77
CA GLY A 52 21.01 -17.85 -28.95
C GLY A 52 20.56 -19.29 -28.71
N ASP A 53 20.47 -19.72 -27.45
CA ASP A 53 20.11 -21.09 -27.07
C ASP A 53 18.63 -21.17 -26.67
N PRO A 54 17.78 -21.83 -27.48
CA PRO A 54 16.38 -22.07 -27.15
C PRO A 54 16.19 -22.73 -25.78
N ALA A 55 17.10 -23.64 -25.37
CA ALA A 55 17.02 -24.32 -24.08
C ALA A 55 17.26 -23.36 -22.91
N ALA A 56 18.25 -22.46 -23.03
CA ALA A 56 18.50 -21.41 -22.04
C ALA A 56 17.31 -20.44 -21.92
N THR A 57 16.58 -20.18 -23.02
CA THR A 57 15.37 -19.36 -22.97
C THR A 57 14.18 -20.09 -22.36
N ALA A 58 14.02 -21.40 -22.59
CA ALA A 58 12.95 -22.20 -21.98
C ALA A 58 13.12 -22.32 -20.46
N GLU A 59 14.34 -22.59 -19.98
CA GLU A 59 14.64 -22.62 -18.54
C GLU A 59 14.42 -21.26 -17.87
N ALA A 60 14.78 -20.16 -18.55
CA ALA A 60 14.53 -18.82 -18.06
C ALA A 60 13.03 -18.50 -17.96
N VAL A 61 12.24 -18.90 -18.95
CA VAL A 61 10.77 -18.74 -18.95
C VAL A 61 10.14 -19.54 -17.80
N GLU A 62 10.55 -20.79 -17.63
CA GLU A 62 10.09 -21.66 -16.53
C GLU A 62 10.47 -21.10 -15.15
N ARG A 63 11.68 -20.56 -15.00
CA ARG A 63 12.09 -19.88 -13.76
C ARG A 63 11.21 -18.66 -13.48
N ILE A 64 10.99 -17.81 -14.48
CA ILE A 64 10.12 -16.63 -14.33
C ILE A 64 8.68 -17.05 -13.98
N ALA A 65 8.16 -18.13 -14.57
CA ALA A 65 6.84 -18.64 -14.26
C ALA A 65 6.73 -19.10 -12.79
N ARG A 66 7.73 -19.82 -12.28
CA ARG A 66 7.79 -20.24 -10.87
C ARG A 66 7.89 -19.05 -9.91
N GLU A 67 8.74 -18.08 -10.23
CA GLU A 67 8.89 -16.85 -9.42
C GLU A 67 7.57 -16.06 -9.38
N ARG A 68 6.88 -15.92 -10.52
CA ARG A 68 5.56 -15.28 -10.57
C ARG A 68 4.52 -16.02 -9.73
N ALA A 69 4.49 -17.35 -9.80
CA ALA A 69 3.57 -18.16 -8.99
C ALA A 69 3.85 -17.99 -7.49
N LEU A 70 5.13 -17.94 -7.09
CA LEU A 70 5.53 -17.68 -5.70
C LEU A 70 5.07 -16.29 -5.25
N LEU A 71 5.31 -15.26 -6.06
CA LEU A 71 4.90 -13.89 -5.75
C LEU A 71 3.37 -13.79 -5.58
N GLN A 72 2.62 -14.41 -6.49
CA GLN A 72 1.15 -14.47 -6.38
C GLN A 72 0.69 -15.18 -5.10
N GLY A 73 1.40 -16.23 -4.67
CA GLY A 73 1.12 -16.91 -3.40
C GLY A 73 1.31 -15.98 -2.21
N ILE A 74 2.44 -15.26 -2.18
CA ILE A 74 2.76 -14.29 -1.12
C ILE A 74 1.73 -13.15 -1.08
N GLU A 75 1.34 -12.61 -2.24
CA GLU A 75 0.35 -11.54 -2.33
C GLU A 75 -1.02 -11.99 -1.82
N LYS A 76 -1.46 -13.20 -2.19
CA LYS A 76 -2.71 -13.79 -1.68
C LYS A 76 -2.68 -13.97 -0.18
N GLU A 77 -1.56 -14.46 0.36
CA GLU A 77 -1.41 -14.62 1.81
C GLU A 77 -1.46 -13.27 2.54
N ARG A 78 -0.78 -12.25 2.00
CA ARG A 78 -0.83 -10.88 2.55
C ARG A 78 -2.25 -10.32 2.52
N ALA A 79 -2.97 -10.50 1.42
CA ALA A 79 -4.35 -10.05 1.28
C ALA A 79 -5.27 -10.74 2.31
N ALA A 80 -5.16 -12.06 2.46
CA ALA A 80 -5.95 -12.82 3.43
C ALA A 80 -5.66 -12.38 4.88
N ARG A 81 -4.38 -12.17 5.23
CA ARG A 81 -3.99 -11.65 6.55
C ARG A 81 -4.52 -10.23 6.78
N ALA A 82 -4.47 -9.36 5.77
CA ALA A 82 -4.98 -8.00 5.86
C ALA A 82 -6.50 -7.98 6.07
N GLU A 83 -7.25 -8.84 5.37
CA GLU A 83 -8.69 -8.98 5.56
C GLU A 83 -9.05 -9.47 6.97
N GLN A 84 -8.33 -10.48 7.48
CA GLN A 84 -8.52 -10.97 8.85
C GLN A 84 -8.26 -9.88 9.88
N GLN A 85 -7.15 -9.14 9.75
CA GLN A 85 -6.80 -8.05 10.64
C GLN A 85 -7.82 -6.91 10.58
N ALA A 86 -8.32 -6.56 9.38
CA ALA A 86 -9.36 -5.56 9.23
C ALA A 86 -10.65 -5.97 9.94
N GLY A 87 -11.06 -7.23 9.78
CA GLY A 87 -12.24 -7.77 10.47
C GLY A 87 -12.09 -7.80 11.99
N GLU A 88 -10.91 -8.17 12.50
CA GLU A 88 -10.60 -8.12 13.94
C GLU A 88 -10.59 -6.71 14.49
N ALA A 89 -9.96 -5.77 13.77
CA ALA A 89 -9.94 -4.36 14.14
C ALA A 89 -11.35 -3.76 14.16
N GLU A 90 -12.20 -4.08 13.19
CA GLU A 90 -13.58 -3.62 13.18
C GLU A 90 -14.37 -4.19 14.38
N ARG A 91 -14.23 -5.48 14.68
CA ARG A 91 -14.88 -6.11 15.84
C ARG A 91 -14.42 -5.46 17.15
N SER A 92 -13.12 -5.22 17.31
CA SER A 92 -12.59 -4.59 18.53
C SER A 92 -13.06 -3.13 18.66
N GLN A 93 -13.10 -2.37 17.56
CA GLN A 93 -13.64 -1.00 17.54
C GLN A 93 -15.12 -0.96 17.91
N ARG A 94 -15.93 -1.89 17.37
CA ARG A 94 -17.36 -2.00 17.71
C ARG A 94 -17.56 -2.34 19.19
N ALA A 95 -16.80 -3.30 19.72
CA ALA A 95 -16.86 -3.67 21.13
C ALA A 95 -16.49 -2.49 22.05
N ALA A 96 -15.38 -1.81 21.75
CA ALA A 96 -14.94 -0.62 22.50
C ALA A 96 -15.96 0.52 22.42
N ALA A 97 -16.60 0.73 21.27
CA ALA A 97 -17.65 1.74 21.12
C ALA A 97 -18.90 1.41 21.96
N LEU A 98 -19.30 0.12 22.02
CA LEU A 98 -20.42 -0.31 22.85
C LEU A 98 -20.12 -0.14 24.35
N GLU A 99 -18.92 -0.50 24.77
CA GLU A 99 -18.45 -0.31 26.14
C GLU A 99 -18.45 1.18 26.52
N ARG A 100 -17.87 2.05 25.67
CA ARG A 100 -17.90 3.51 25.88
C ARG A 100 -19.33 4.04 26.02
N ARG A 101 -20.24 3.66 25.12
CA ARG A 101 -21.64 4.07 25.19
C ARG A 101 -22.32 3.60 26.48
N ARG A 102 -22.02 2.38 26.94
CA ARG A 102 -22.53 1.84 28.20
C ARG A 102 -22.02 2.67 29.39
N CYS A 103 -20.73 2.96 29.42
CA CYS A 103 -20.13 3.80 30.45
C CYS A 103 -20.67 5.23 30.45
N ASP A 104 -20.82 5.84 29.29
CA ASP A 104 -21.36 7.20 29.18
C ASP A 104 -22.81 7.27 29.65
N LYS A 105 -23.61 6.23 29.34
CA LYS A 105 -24.97 6.10 29.87
C LYS A 105 -24.98 6.02 31.41
N LEU A 106 -24.12 5.20 32.00
CA LEU A 106 -24.04 5.06 33.45
C LEU A 106 -23.55 6.35 34.13
N ARG A 107 -22.56 7.03 33.56
CA ARG A 107 -22.10 8.34 34.03
C ARG A 107 -23.22 9.36 34.01
N LEU A 108 -24.02 9.38 32.95
CA LEU A 108 -25.17 10.27 32.84
C LEU A 108 -26.24 9.93 33.89
N GLN A 109 -26.55 8.65 34.08
CA GLN A 109 -27.48 8.20 35.12
C GLN A 109 -27.01 8.58 36.53
N ARG A 110 -25.71 8.45 36.81
CA ARG A 110 -25.13 8.91 38.07
C ARG A 110 -25.30 10.41 38.25
N LYS A 111 -24.95 11.21 37.23
CA LYS A 111 -25.12 12.66 37.25
C LYS A 111 -26.57 13.06 37.53
N TRP A 112 -27.53 12.45 36.85
CA TRP A 112 -28.95 12.72 37.11
C TRP A 112 -29.38 12.31 38.51
N ALA A 113 -28.89 11.18 39.03
CA ALA A 113 -29.20 10.79 40.40
C ALA A 113 -28.62 11.76 41.44
N ASP A 114 -27.44 12.34 41.18
CA ASP A 114 -26.86 13.39 42.03
C ASP A 114 -27.68 14.70 41.94
N GLU A 115 -28.15 15.06 40.75
CA GLU A 115 -29.08 16.19 40.56
C GLU A 115 -30.44 15.95 41.25
N ASP A 116 -30.96 14.72 41.22
CA ASP A 116 -32.20 14.33 41.91
C ASP A 116 -32.04 14.55 43.43
N ILE A 117 -30.88 14.22 44.02
CA ILE A 117 -30.61 14.52 45.43
C ILE A 117 -30.68 16.02 45.70
N ALA A 118 -30.08 16.83 44.84
CA ALA A 118 -30.04 18.28 45.02
C ALA A 118 -31.44 18.92 44.93
N ARG A 119 -32.36 18.30 44.18
CA ARG A 119 -33.74 18.77 44.02
C ARG A 119 -34.73 18.14 45.00
N ALA A 120 -34.38 17.02 45.63
CA ALA A 120 -35.29 16.26 46.48
C ALA A 120 -35.73 17.05 47.73
N GLY A 121 -37.03 17.03 48.01
CA GLY A 121 -37.58 17.49 49.28
C GLY A 121 -37.19 16.57 50.46
N ARG A 122 -37.51 17.00 51.69
CA ARG A 122 -37.12 16.28 52.92
C ARG A 122 -37.57 14.82 52.93
N ASP A 123 -38.77 14.53 52.42
CA ASP A 123 -39.36 13.20 52.46
C ASP A 123 -38.78 12.25 51.40
N GLU A 124 -38.19 12.78 50.32
CA GLU A 124 -37.64 11.99 49.21
C GLU A 124 -36.11 11.88 49.24
N ALA A 125 -35.44 12.67 50.10
CA ALA A 125 -33.99 12.79 50.16
C ALA A 125 -33.28 11.46 50.41
N GLU A 126 -33.80 10.60 51.30
CA GLU A 126 -33.19 9.31 51.60
C GLU A 126 -33.27 8.36 50.40
N ARG A 127 -34.43 8.32 49.71
CA ARG A 127 -34.62 7.50 48.51
C ARG A 127 -33.72 7.98 47.37
N ALA A 128 -33.59 9.29 47.17
CA ALA A 128 -32.69 9.88 46.18
C ALA A 128 -31.22 9.52 46.46
N ARG A 129 -30.78 9.58 47.73
CA ARG A 129 -29.43 9.19 48.15
C ARG A 129 -29.14 7.71 47.88
N LEU A 130 -30.08 6.83 48.22
CA LEU A 130 -29.93 5.39 47.95
C LEU A 130 -29.84 5.11 46.44
N LYS A 131 -30.66 5.78 45.63
CA LYS A 131 -30.61 5.66 44.16
C LYS A 131 -29.25 6.10 43.62
N ALA A 132 -28.74 7.27 44.02
CA ALA A 132 -27.44 7.74 43.56
C ALA A 132 -26.31 6.80 43.97
N ARG A 133 -26.35 6.27 45.20
CA ARG A 133 -25.37 5.28 45.68
C ARG A 133 -25.34 4.05 44.76
N ARG A 134 -26.51 3.45 44.48
CA ARG A 134 -26.62 2.28 43.59
C ARG A 134 -26.12 2.57 42.17
N GLN A 135 -26.42 3.76 41.62
CA GLN A 135 -25.93 4.15 40.29
C GLN A 135 -24.40 4.35 40.29
N GLY A 136 -23.84 4.86 41.39
CA GLY A 136 -22.39 4.97 41.57
C GLY A 136 -21.69 3.62 41.68
N GLU A 137 -22.27 2.70 42.45
CA GLU A 137 -21.79 1.32 42.56
C GLU A 137 -21.83 0.61 41.20
N ALA A 138 -22.93 0.73 40.45
CA ALA A 138 -23.05 0.16 39.11
C ALA A 138 -22.01 0.73 38.13
N LEU A 139 -21.79 2.06 38.15
CA LEU A 139 -20.77 2.70 37.35
C LEU A 139 -19.36 2.21 37.71
N ALA A 140 -19.04 2.08 39.00
CA ALA A 140 -17.72 1.66 39.46
C ALA A 140 -17.39 0.20 39.09
N VAL A 141 -18.39 -0.67 39.03
CA VAL A 141 -18.21 -2.08 38.63
C VAL A 141 -17.99 -2.21 37.13
N GLU A 142 -18.76 -1.49 36.33
CA GLU A 142 -18.74 -1.67 34.87
C GLU A 142 -17.68 -0.81 34.17
N CYS A 143 -17.30 0.32 34.77
CA CYS A 143 -16.45 1.34 34.15
C CYS A 143 -15.39 1.81 35.15
N PRO A 144 -14.32 1.03 35.37
CA PRO A 144 -13.20 1.45 36.21
C PRO A 144 -12.55 2.73 35.64
N ALA A 145 -12.09 3.59 36.55
CA ALA A 145 -11.53 4.90 36.24
C ALA A 145 -10.19 4.82 35.48
#